data_AF-A0A1B0CPW3-F1
#
_entry.id   AF-A0A1B0CPW3-F1
#
_cell.length_a   1.000
_cell.length_b   1.000
_cell.length_c   1.000
_cell.angle_alpha   90.00
_cell.angle_beta   90.00
_cell.angle_gamma   90.00
#
_symmetry.space_group_name_H-M   'P 1'
#
loop_
_entity.id
_entity.type
_entity.pdbx_description
1 polymer ?
#
loop_
_entity_poly.entity_id
_entity_poly.type
_entity_poly.pdbx_seq_one_letter_code
_entity_poly.pdbx_strand_id
1 'polypeptide(L)'
;MSSSALRRFFVYGTLKRGEPNHKLLTSPENGVGKFVGRGETTIKFPLVIGTRYNIPFLLNKRNTGNFVRGEIYEVDDTMVGKLDELEGYPDFYDREIQDIKLLDEEEE
;
A
#
# COMPACT_ATOMS: atom_id res chain seq x y z
N MET A 1 -0.33 28.14 -3.78
CA MET A 1 -0.02 26.70 -3.86
C MET A 1 -1.35 25.97 -3.72
N SER A 2 -1.78 25.24 -4.74
CA SER A 2 -3.04 24.50 -4.67
C SER A 2 -2.88 23.39 -3.62
N SER A 3 -3.78 23.33 -2.64
CA SER A 3 -3.85 22.20 -1.74
C SER A 3 -4.27 20.98 -2.56
N SER A 4 -3.34 20.09 -2.91
CA SER A 4 -3.68 18.78 -3.47
C SER A 4 -4.52 18.02 -2.46
N ALA A 5 -5.57 17.33 -2.93
CA ALA A 5 -6.32 16.42 -2.06
C ALA A 5 -5.41 15.25 -1.66
N LEU A 6 -5.36 14.92 -0.38
CA LEU A 6 -4.66 13.74 0.10
C LEU A 6 -5.55 12.51 -0.04
N ARG A 7 -4.98 11.41 -0.52
CA ARG A 7 -5.66 10.11 -0.69
C ARG A 7 -5.04 9.08 0.24
N ARG A 8 -5.82 8.11 0.69
CA ARG A 8 -5.31 7.02 1.55
C ARG A 8 -4.95 5.81 0.71
N PHE A 9 -3.72 5.35 0.85
CA PHE A 9 -3.20 4.12 0.27
C PHE A 9 -2.92 3.11 1.36
N PHE A 10 -3.34 1.87 1.14
CA PHE A 10 -3.00 0.73 1.98
C PHE A 10 -1.88 -0.07 1.30
N VAL A 11 -0.75 -0.21 1.99
CA VAL A 11 0.42 -0.95 1.49
C VAL A 11 0.63 -2.22 2.31
N TYR A 12 0.85 -3.34 1.61
CA TYR A 12 0.97 -4.66 2.23
C TYR A 12 2.29 -5.37 1.91
N GLY A 13 3.09 -4.81 1.00
CA GLY A 13 4.34 -5.40 0.49
C GLY A 13 5.56 -4.52 0.74
N THR A 14 6.40 -4.42 -0.28
CA THR A 14 7.74 -3.80 -0.22
C THR A 14 7.79 -2.31 0.12
N LEU A 15 6.64 -1.63 0.18
CA LEU A 15 6.49 -0.22 0.56
C LEU A 15 6.36 -0.01 2.07
N LYS A 16 6.10 -1.07 2.85
CA LYS A 16 5.99 -0.99 4.31
C LYS A 16 7.27 -0.52 4.98
N ARG A 17 7.19 0.01 6.20
CA ARG A 17 8.36 0.34 7.02
C ARG A 17 9.31 -0.86 7.14
N GLY A 18 10.61 -0.62 6.92
CA GLY A 18 11.66 -1.64 6.96
C GLY A 18 11.84 -2.41 5.65
N GLU A 19 10.95 -2.26 4.67
CA GLU A 19 11.04 -2.91 3.38
C GLU A 19 11.80 -2.07 2.32
N PRO A 20 12.31 -2.67 1.23
CA PRO A 20 13.22 -2.01 0.31
C PRO A 20 12.69 -0.73 -0.35
N ASN A 21 11.39 -0.67 -0.66
CA ASN A 21 10.78 0.46 -1.38
C ASN A 21 10.19 1.52 -0.44
N HIS A 22 10.32 1.37 0.87
CA HIS A 22 9.76 2.31 1.85
C HIS A 22 10.21 3.75 1.63
N LYS A 23 11.44 3.95 1.15
CA LYS A 23 12.01 5.28 0.87
C LYS A 23 11.16 6.09 -0.10
N LEU A 24 10.46 5.43 -1.04
CA LEU A 24 9.62 6.11 -2.01
C LEU A 24 8.55 6.97 -1.30
N LEU A 25 7.93 6.44 -0.25
CA LEU A 25 6.88 7.11 0.54
C LEU A 25 7.43 8.22 1.46
N THR A 26 8.68 8.15 1.87
CA THR A 26 9.26 9.08 2.86
C THR A 26 10.08 10.20 2.25
N SER A 27 10.53 10.03 1.02
CA SER A 27 11.35 10.98 0.26
C SER A 27 10.54 12.23 -0.12
N PRO A 28 10.87 13.42 0.39
CA PRO A 28 10.13 14.66 0.09
C PRO A 28 10.10 15.02 -1.40
N GLU A 29 11.10 14.56 -2.17
CA GLU A 29 11.18 14.73 -3.62
C GLU A 29 10.11 13.96 -4.41
N ASN A 30 9.51 12.93 -3.79
CA ASN A 30 8.47 12.12 -4.42
C ASN A 30 7.05 12.63 -4.13
N GLY A 31 6.90 13.63 -3.27
CA GLY A 31 5.61 14.16 -2.81
C GLY A 31 5.38 13.96 -1.32
N VAL A 32 4.11 13.96 -0.92
CA VAL A 32 3.69 13.75 0.47
C VAL A 32 3.40 12.27 0.68
N GLY A 33 4.00 11.66 1.70
CA GLY A 33 3.64 10.32 2.18
C GLY A 33 3.59 10.30 3.70
N LYS A 34 2.43 10.62 4.26
CA LYS A 34 2.20 10.71 5.71
C LYS A 34 1.65 9.39 6.23
N PHE A 35 2.38 8.75 7.14
CA PHE A 35 1.87 7.57 7.83
C PHE A 35 0.63 7.91 8.67
N VAL A 36 -0.42 7.11 8.53
CA VAL A 36 -1.68 7.24 9.28
C VAL A 36 -1.76 6.20 10.40
N GLY A 37 -1.38 4.96 10.12
CA GLY A 37 -1.52 3.86 11.08
C GLY A 37 -1.37 2.49 10.42
N ARG A 38 -1.46 1.44 11.24
CA ARG A 38 -1.56 0.05 10.77
C ARG A 38 -3.02 -0.29 10.47
N GLY A 39 -3.22 -1.18 9.51
CA GLY A 39 -4.56 -1.61 9.10
C GLY A 39 -4.61 -3.08 8.69
N GLU A 40 -5.83 -3.61 8.63
CA GLU A 40 -6.13 -4.96 8.17
C GLU A 40 -7.32 -4.94 7.21
N THR A 41 -7.27 -5.71 6.12
CA THR A 41 -8.39 -5.82 5.20
C THR A 41 -9.63 -6.38 5.90
N THR A 42 -10.81 -5.86 5.59
CA THR A 42 -12.07 -6.35 6.18
C THR A 42 -12.55 -7.67 5.58
N ILE A 43 -12.03 -8.04 4.41
CA ILE A 43 -12.26 -9.33 3.75
C ILE A 43 -10.93 -10.03 3.47
N LYS A 44 -11.00 -11.33 3.19
CA LYS A 44 -9.82 -12.17 2.96
C LYS A 44 -9.34 -12.07 1.51
N PHE A 45 -8.02 -12.03 1.35
CA PHE A 45 -7.35 -12.09 0.05
C PHE A 45 -6.17 -13.08 0.09
N PRO A 46 -5.86 -13.77 -1.02
CA PRO A 46 -4.62 -14.51 -1.16
C PRO A 46 -3.47 -13.52 -1.36
N LEU A 47 -2.56 -13.46 -0.39
CA LEU A 47 -1.25 -12.84 -0.53
C LEU A 47 -0.24 -13.94 -0.81
N VAL A 48 0.38 -13.91 -1.98
CA VAL A 48 1.36 -14.92 -2.41
C VAL A 48 2.70 -14.27 -2.73
N ILE A 49 3.80 -14.98 -2.48
CA ILE A 49 5.12 -14.57 -2.93
C ILE A 49 5.38 -15.30 -4.24
N GLY A 50 5.58 -14.53 -5.32
CA GLY A 50 5.75 -15.07 -6.67
C GLY A 50 7.04 -14.59 -7.33
N THR A 51 7.31 -15.18 -8.51
CA THR A 51 8.48 -14.90 -9.36
C THR A 51 9.84 -15.25 -8.72
N ARG A 52 10.92 -15.15 -9.50
CA ARG A 52 12.30 -15.31 -9.02
C ARG A 52 12.77 -14.20 -8.07
N TYR A 53 12.01 -13.09 -7.99
CA TYR A 53 12.35 -11.91 -7.20
C TYR A 53 11.60 -11.85 -5.87
N ASN A 54 10.82 -12.90 -5.53
CA ASN A 54 10.04 -12.98 -4.30
C ASN A 54 9.11 -11.77 -4.09
N ILE A 55 8.45 -11.33 -5.16
CA ILE A 55 7.54 -10.18 -5.13
C ILE A 55 6.22 -10.60 -4.48
N PRO A 56 5.70 -9.84 -3.50
CA PRO A 56 4.40 -10.10 -2.89
C PRO A 56 3.26 -9.63 -3.80
N PHE A 57 2.33 -10.53 -4.15
CA PHE A 57 1.14 -10.25 -4.94
C PHE A 57 -0.13 -10.45 -4.11
N LEU A 58 -0.96 -9.40 -4.02
CA LEU A 58 -2.31 -9.51 -3.50
C LEU A 58 -3.27 -9.83 -4.65
N LEU A 59 -3.69 -11.09 -4.75
CA LEU A 59 -4.56 -11.52 -5.84
C LEU A 59 -6.00 -11.04 -5.58
N ASN A 60 -6.66 -10.51 -6.62
CA ASN A 60 -8.07 -10.10 -6.54
C ASN A 60 -9.02 -11.32 -6.54
N LYS A 61 -8.92 -12.13 -5.49
CA LYS A 61 -9.77 -13.28 -5.23
C LYS A 61 -10.37 -13.12 -3.83
N ARG A 62 -11.43 -12.31 -3.77
CA ARG A 62 -12.13 -11.96 -2.53
C ARG A 62 -12.58 -13.19 -1.74
N ASN A 63 -12.63 -13.06 -0.42
CA ASN A 63 -13.08 -14.08 0.53
C ASN A 63 -12.25 -15.38 0.51
N THR A 64 -11.03 -15.34 0.01
CA THR A 64 -10.09 -16.47 -0.02
C THR A 64 -8.77 -16.06 0.63
N GLY A 65 -8.05 -16.98 1.27
CA GLY A 65 -6.77 -16.65 1.91
C GLY A 65 -6.95 -16.09 3.31
N ASN A 66 -6.31 -14.95 3.61
CA ASN A 66 -6.24 -14.38 4.96
C ASN A 66 -6.64 -12.90 4.95
N PHE A 67 -6.92 -12.36 6.14
CA PHE A 67 -6.95 -10.91 6.30
C PHE A 67 -5.52 -10.38 6.18
N VAL A 68 -5.34 -9.36 5.34
CA VAL A 68 -4.01 -8.86 5.02
C VAL A 68 -3.73 -7.64 5.87
N ARG A 69 -2.63 -7.70 6.61
CA ARG A 69 -2.14 -6.60 7.44
C ARG A 69 -1.16 -5.74 6.66
N GLY A 70 -1.25 -4.44 6.87
CA GLY A 70 -0.45 -3.46 6.18
C GLY A 70 -0.45 -2.12 6.88
N GLU A 71 -0.01 -1.11 6.16
CA GLU A 71 0.15 0.25 6.64
C GLU A 71 -0.66 1.20 5.77
N ILE A 72 -1.21 2.25 6.37
CA ILE A 72 -2.01 3.25 5.68
C ILE A 72 -1.22 4.55 5.61
N TYR A 73 -1.16 5.14 4.41
CA TYR A 73 -0.49 6.40 4.14
C TYR A 73 -1.45 7.39 3.49
N GLU A 74 -1.42 8.65 3.91
CA GLU A 74 -1.99 9.79 3.20
C GLU A 74 -0.96 10.31 2.20
N VAL A 75 -1.32 10.31 0.91
CA VAL A 75 -0.44 10.67 -0.19
C VAL A 75 -1.03 11.76 -1.07
N ASP A 76 -0.19 12.63 -1.62
CA ASP A 76 -0.60 13.63 -2.61
C ASP A 76 -0.56 13.09 -4.04
N ASP A 77 -1.03 13.88 -5.01
CA ASP A 77 -1.10 13.46 -6.41
C ASP A 77 0.30 13.20 -7.02
N THR A 78 1.33 13.90 -6.53
CA THR A 78 2.74 13.66 -6.92
C THR A 78 3.18 12.26 -6.53
N MET A 79 2.95 11.88 -5.27
CA MET A 79 3.29 10.57 -4.73
C MET A 79 2.49 9.45 -5.40
N VAL A 80 1.22 9.70 -5.72
CA VAL A 80 0.39 8.75 -6.48
C VAL A 80 1.03 8.40 -7.82
N GLY A 81 1.54 9.39 -8.56
CA GLY A 81 2.23 9.14 -9.83
C GLY A 81 3.49 8.29 -9.67
N LYS A 82 4.23 8.46 -8.56
CA LYS A 82 5.42 7.65 -8.25
C LYS A 82 5.09 6.21 -7.86
N LEU A 83 3.98 6.01 -7.16
CA LEU A 83 3.49 4.67 -6.85
C LEU A 83 3.03 3.95 -8.13
N ASP A 84 2.36 4.65 -9.04
CA ASP A 84 1.92 4.06 -10.31
C ASP A 84 3.10 3.64 -11.21
N GLU A 85 4.16 4.45 -11.24
CA GLU A 85 5.41 4.12 -11.94
C GLU A 85 6.10 2.88 -11.34
N LEU A 86 6.20 2.80 -10.02
CA LEU A 86 6.83 1.66 -9.32
C LEU A 86 6.06 0.35 -9.54
N GLU A 87 4.74 0.40 -9.40
CA GLU A 87 3.87 -0.77 -9.45
C GLU A 87 3.47 -1.14 -10.88
N GLY A 88 3.89 -0.37 -11.89
CA GLY A 88 3.57 -0.63 -13.30
C GLY A 88 2.07 -0.56 -13.58
N TYR A 89 1.33 0.33 -12.91
CA TYR A 89 -0.10 0.52 -13.10
C TYR A 89 -0.41 1.10 -14.51
N PRO A 90 -1.44 0.62 -15.22
CA PRO A 90 -2.36 -0.47 -14.88
C PRO A 90 -1.95 -1.86 -15.41
N ASP A 91 -0.77 -1.99 -16.04
CA ASP A 91 -0.39 -3.22 -16.76
C ASP A 91 0.01 -4.37 -15.82
N PHE A 92 0.63 -4.08 -14.68
CA PHE A 92 1.15 -5.08 -13.74
C PHE A 92 0.32 -5.22 -12.46
N TYR A 93 -0.08 -4.09 -11.86
CA TYR A 93 -1.05 -4.03 -10.77
C TYR A 93 -2.21 -3.10 -11.12
N ASP A 94 -3.38 -3.40 -10.55
CA ASP A 94 -4.54 -2.53 -10.53
C ASP A 94 -4.70 -1.84 -9.18
N ARG A 95 -5.38 -0.69 -9.19
CA ARG A 95 -5.77 0.04 -7.97
C ARG A 95 -7.23 -0.27 -7.64
N GLU A 96 -7.47 -0.76 -6.42
CA GLU A 96 -8.81 -1.08 -5.94
C GLU A 96 -9.10 -0.40 -4.60
N ILE A 97 -10.33 0.10 -4.43
CA ILE A 97 -10.80 0.65 -3.16
C ILE A 97 -11.22 -0.50 -2.26
N GLN A 98 -10.68 -0.53 -1.04
CA GLN A 98 -11.00 -1.53 -0.03
C GLN A 98 -11.32 -0.87 1.32
N ASP A 99 -12.27 -1.46 2.03
CA ASP A 99 -12.50 -1.13 3.43
C ASP A 99 -11.39 -1.75 4.28
N ILE A 100 -10.65 -0.90 4.98
CA ILE A 100 -9.55 -1.28 5.86
C ILE A 100 -9.92 -0.95 7.30
N LYS A 101 -9.83 -1.95 8.18
CA LYS A 101 -9.96 -1.77 9.62
C LYS A 101 -8.64 -1.19 10.16
N LEU A 102 -8.69 -0.02 10.79
CA LEU A 102 -7.56 0.50 11.56
C LEU A 102 -7.29 -0.41 12.76
N LEU A 103 -6.02 -0.68 13.02
CA LEU A 103 -5.57 -1.44 14.18
C LEU A 103 -5.10 -0.46 15.26
N ASP A 104 -5.51 -0.71 16.51
CA ASP A 104 -5.03 0.06 17.66
C ASP A 104 -3.54 -0.24 17.90
N GLU A 105 -2.81 0.74 18.46
CA GLU A 105 -1.41 0.59 18.86
C GLU A 105 -1.28 -0.28 20.11
N GLU A 106 -1.77 -1.52 20.09
CA GLU A 106 -1.50 -2.51 21.13
C GLU A 106 -0.66 -3.67 20.53
N GLU A 107 0.63 -3.56 20.84
CA GLU A 107 1.62 -4.61 21.15
C GLU A 107 1.82 -5.74 20.11
N GLU A 108 3.00 -5.71 19.47
CA GLU A 108 3.83 -6.91 19.35
C GLU A 108 4.64 -7.10 20.63
#